data_AF-A0A1T2KXK7-F1
#
_entry.id   AF-A0A1T2KXK7-F1
#
_cell.length_a   1.000
_cell.length_b   1.000
_cell.length_c   1.000
_cell.angle_alpha   90.00
_cell.angle_beta   90.00
_cell.angle_gamma   90.00
#
_symmetry.space_group_name_H-M   'P 1'
#
loop_
_entity.id
_entity.type
_entity.pdbx_description
1 polymer ?
#
loop_
_entity_poly.entity_id
_entity_poly.type
_entity_poly.pdbx_seq_one_letter_code
_entity_poly.pdbx_strand_id
1 'polypeptide(L)'
;MWSVQRLYKRNSLDNEDFVESMVEFVKQPTLESAKHEEAISQLGLMPPMPLPDEMLKKIAAYILEEQFPPPCEHWRIAAQRADQKGDKEHAMKDRRQLKRFCNE
;
A
#
# COMPACT_ATOMS: atom_id res chain seq x y z
N MET A 1 2.51 -3.35 -4.85
CA MET A 1 3.22 -2.27 -4.12
C MET A 1 2.59 -0.89 -4.30
N TRP A 2 2.07 -0.51 -5.47
CA TRP A 2 1.50 0.82 -5.72
C TRP A 2 0.52 1.35 -4.66
N SER A 3 -0.54 0.60 -4.33
CA SER A 3 -1.54 1.05 -3.35
C SER A 3 -0.97 1.19 -1.94
N VAL A 4 -0.01 0.33 -1.58
CA VAL A 4 0.67 0.36 -0.28
C VAL A 4 1.54 1.61 -0.19
N GLN A 5 2.46 1.80 -1.14
CA GLN A 5 3.31 2.99 -1.21
C GLN A 5 2.47 4.28 -1.17
N ARG A 6 1.39 4.35 -1.95
CA ARG A 6 0.51 5.52 -2.00
C ARG A 6 -0.21 5.78 -0.67
N LEU A 7 -0.57 4.74 0.08
CA LEU A 7 -1.16 4.91 1.41
C LEU A 7 -0.15 5.53 2.37
N TYR A 8 1.07 5.02 2.42
CA TYR A 8 2.11 5.57 3.30
C TYR A 8 2.44 7.01 2.89
N LYS A 9 2.67 7.29 1.61
CA LYS A 9 2.91 8.66 1.10
C LYS A 9 1.81 9.65 1.49
N ARG A 10 0.54 9.23 1.46
CA ARG A 10 -0.60 10.09 1.84
C ARG A 10 -0.66 10.37 3.34
N ASN A 11 -0.11 9.47 4.16
CA ASN A 11 -0.08 9.64 5.61
C ASN A 11 1.22 10.29 6.10
N SER A 12 2.07 10.75 5.18
CA SER A 12 3.31 11.44 5.49
C SER A 12 3.23 12.91 5.11
N LEU A 13 3.92 13.75 5.88
CA LEU A 13 3.99 15.20 5.65
C LEU A 13 4.89 15.53 4.45
N ASP A 14 6.03 14.87 4.37
CA ASP A 14 7.03 15.01 3.33
C ASP A 14 7.85 13.71 3.15
N ASN A 15 8.92 13.80 2.38
CA ASN A 15 9.79 12.66 2.07
C ASN A 15 10.59 12.17 3.28
N GLU A 16 11.00 13.07 4.17
CA GLU A 16 11.77 12.73 5.37
C GLU A 16 10.86 12.01 6.36
N ASP A 17 9.67 12.56 6.62
CA ASP A 17 8.63 11.96 7.45
C ASP A 17 8.18 10.59 6.93
N PHE A 18 8.11 10.40 5.60
CA PHE A 18 7.84 9.09 5.00
C PHE A 18 8.91 8.05 5.35
N VAL A 19 10.20 8.43 5.25
CA VAL A 19 11.31 7.52 5.55
C VAL A 19 11.34 7.20 7.04
N GLU A 20 11.24 8.22 7.90
CA GLU A 20 11.29 8.05 9.35
C GLU A 20 10.11 7.20 9.85
N SER A 21 8.88 7.53 9.47
CA SER A 21 7.68 6.79 9.90
C SER A 21 7.70 5.31 9.49
N MET A 22 8.23 4.98 8.30
CA MET A 22 8.39 3.58 7.91
C MET A 22 9.49 2.89 8.73
N VAL A 23 10.63 3.53 8.94
CA VAL A 23 11.73 2.96 9.74
C VAL A 23 11.29 2.71 11.18
N GLU A 24 10.58 3.66 11.79
CA GLU A 24 10.02 3.52 13.13
C GLU A 24 9.02 2.36 13.20
N PHE A 25 8.08 2.30 12.24
CA PHE A 25 7.08 1.24 12.19
C PHE A 25 7.71 -0.15 12.06
N VAL A 26 8.68 -0.36 11.16
CA VAL A 26 9.28 -1.69 10.99
C VAL A 26 10.21 -2.07 12.14
N LYS A 27 10.80 -1.10 12.86
CA LYS A 27 11.63 -1.35 14.05
C LYS A 27 10.79 -1.70 15.27
N GLN A 28 9.69 -1.00 15.47
CA GLN A 28 8.84 -1.17 16.65
C GLN A 28 7.36 -1.03 16.25
N PRO A 29 6.82 -2.04 15.53
CA PRO A 29 5.45 -1.98 15.06
C PRO A 29 4.49 -1.95 16.24
N THR A 30 3.48 -1.09 16.16
CA THR A 30 2.36 -1.03 17.10
C THR A 30 1.04 -1.01 16.34
N LEU A 31 -0.06 -1.36 17.00
CA LEU A 31 -1.39 -1.28 16.39
C LEU A 31 -1.75 0.15 15.97
N GLU A 32 -1.29 1.15 16.73
CA GLU A 32 -1.54 2.57 16.47
C GLU A 32 -0.72 3.12 15.29
N SER A 33 0.52 2.65 15.12
CA SER A 33 1.41 3.09 14.03
C SER A 33 1.08 2.42 12.70
N ALA A 34 0.43 1.25 12.73
CA ALA A 34 0.08 0.49 11.54
C ALA A 34 -0.96 1.21 10.68
N LYS A 35 -0.66 1.36 9.38
CA LYS A 35 -1.55 2.08 8.44
C LYS A 35 -2.57 1.19 7.73
N HIS A 36 -2.38 -0.13 7.77
CA HIS A 36 -3.23 -1.10 7.07
C HIS A 36 -4.06 -1.95 8.05
N GLU A 37 -5.22 -1.44 8.46
CA GLU A 37 -6.13 -2.14 9.40
C GLU A 37 -6.56 -3.52 8.91
N GLU A 38 -6.91 -3.65 7.62
CA GLU A 38 -7.31 -4.92 7.03
C GLU A 38 -6.19 -5.98 7.10
N ALA A 39 -4.93 -5.55 6.91
CA ALA A 39 -3.79 -6.44 7.02
C ALA A 39 -3.60 -6.93 8.47
N ILE A 40 -3.80 -6.04 9.45
CA ILE A 40 -3.79 -6.41 10.87
C ILE A 40 -4.90 -7.41 11.16
N SER A 41 -6.12 -7.18 10.67
CA SER A 41 -7.26 -8.07 10.91
C SER A 41 -7.03 -9.47 10.34
N GLN A 42 -6.36 -9.60 9.20
CA GLN A 42 -6.15 -10.88 8.54
C GLN A 42 -4.85 -11.60 8.97
N LEU A 43 -3.79 -10.86 9.25
CA LEU A 43 -2.44 -11.41 9.43
C LEU A 43 -1.84 -11.10 10.81
N GLY A 44 -2.46 -10.22 11.58
CA GLY A 44 -1.90 -9.68 12.82
C GLY A 44 -0.87 -8.57 12.58
N LEU A 45 -0.30 -8.09 13.67
CA LEU A 45 0.79 -7.12 13.64
C LEU A 45 2.10 -7.81 13.25
N MET A 46 2.84 -7.23 12.32
CA MET A 46 4.15 -7.77 11.93
C MET A 46 5.13 -7.75 13.12
N PRO A 47 6.08 -8.69 13.20
CA PRO A 47 7.16 -8.61 14.18
C PRO A 47 8.16 -7.49 13.82
N PRO A 48 8.92 -6.99 14.80
CA PRO A 48 10.06 -6.10 14.57
C PRO A 48 11.06 -6.66 13.55
N MET A 49 11.56 -5.81 12.66
CA MET A 49 12.55 -6.17 11.65
C MET A 49 13.98 -5.96 12.21
N PRO A 50 14.78 -7.02 12.43
CA PRO A 50 16.09 -6.92 13.06
C PRO A 50 17.18 -6.54 12.05
N LEU A 51 17.01 -5.40 11.39
CA LEU A 51 17.99 -4.85 10.45
C LEU A 51 18.59 -3.54 10.98
N PRO A 52 19.82 -3.18 10.58
CA PRO A 52 20.42 -1.90 10.94
C PRO A 52 19.62 -0.71 10.39
N ASP A 53 19.56 0.38 11.14
CA ASP A 53 18.84 1.61 10.77
C ASP A 53 19.22 2.14 9.38
N GLU A 54 20.51 2.14 9.04
CA GLU A 54 21.03 2.52 7.72
C GLU A 54 20.41 1.69 6.58
N MET A 55 20.19 0.39 6.81
CA MET A 55 19.59 -0.49 5.81
C MET A 55 18.09 -0.23 5.69
N LEU A 56 17.40 -0.06 6.82
CA LEU A 56 15.97 0.27 6.84
C LEU A 56 15.70 1.61 6.13
N LYS A 57 16.53 2.63 6.36
CA LYS A 57 16.45 3.93 5.67
C LYS A 57 16.63 3.78 4.15
N LYS A 58 17.58 2.96 3.70
CA LYS A 58 17.78 2.70 2.26
C LYS A 58 16.58 1.98 1.62
N ILE A 59 16.01 1.00 2.31
CA ILE A 59 14.79 0.31 1.86
C ILE A 59 13.63 1.29 1.78
N ALA A 60 13.46 2.12 2.81
CA ALA A 60 12.43 3.15 2.87
C ALA A 60 12.57 4.18 1.74
N ALA A 61 13.77 4.68 1.49
CA ALA A 61 14.08 5.61 0.40
C ALA A 61 13.79 4.98 -0.98
N TYR A 62 14.19 3.72 -1.20
CA TYR A 62 13.83 3.00 -2.42
C TYR A 62 12.31 2.92 -2.62
N ILE A 63 11.57 2.55 -1.56
CA ILE A 63 10.10 2.50 -1.64
C ILE A 63 9.52 3.90 -1.90
N LEU A 64 10.12 4.97 -1.40
CA LEU A 64 9.67 6.35 -1.66
C LEU A 64 9.88 6.74 -3.13
N GLU A 65 11.08 6.52 -3.64
CA GLU A 65 11.53 7.03 -4.95
C GLU A 65 11.00 6.21 -6.12
N GLU A 66 10.79 4.91 -5.91
CA GLU A 66 10.37 3.99 -6.96
C GLU A 66 8.98 4.33 -7.52
N GLN A 67 8.83 4.20 -8.84
CA GLN A 67 7.56 4.43 -9.53
C GLN A 67 6.87 3.10 -9.80
N PHE A 68 6.19 2.56 -8.79
CA PHE A 68 5.40 1.35 -9.00
C PHE A 68 4.26 1.61 -9.99
N PRO A 69 4.01 0.74 -10.98
CA PRO A 69 2.88 0.89 -11.87
C PRO A 69 1.56 0.62 -11.10
N PRO A 70 0.47 1.33 -11.44
CA PRO A 70 -0.86 0.98 -10.93
C PRO A 70 -1.21 -0.47 -11.32
N PRO A 71 -1.95 -1.21 -10.47
CA PRO A 71 -2.24 -2.62 -10.69
C PRO A 71 -3.40 -2.80 -11.69
N CYS A 72 -3.25 -2.27 -12.91
CA CYS A 72 -4.31 -2.21 -13.93
C CYS A 72 -4.89 -3.58 -14.26
N GLU A 73 -4.03 -4.57 -14.53
CA GLU A 73 -4.50 -5.93 -14.84
C GLU A 73 -5.27 -6.56 -13.68
N HIS A 74 -4.84 -6.31 -12.44
CA HIS A 74 -5.54 -6.79 -11.25
C HIS A 74 -6.95 -6.18 -11.16
N TRP A 75 -7.11 -4.87 -11.35
CA TRP A 75 -8.43 -4.23 -11.35
C TRP A 75 -9.31 -4.70 -12.51
N ARG A 76 -8.75 -4.95 -13.70
CA ARG A 76 -9.50 -5.48 -14.84
C ARG A 76 -10.08 -6.86 -14.53
N ILE A 77 -9.24 -7.77 -14.04
CA ILE A 77 -9.65 -9.13 -13.67
C ILE A 77 -10.66 -9.09 -12.50
N ALA A 78 -10.42 -8.25 -11.50
CA ALA A 78 -11.32 -8.12 -10.34
C ALA A 78 -12.70 -7.60 -10.74
N ALA A 79 -12.77 -6.58 -11.60
CA ALA A 79 -14.03 -6.06 -12.13
C ALA A 79 -14.82 -7.14 -12.89
N GLN A 80 -14.17 -7.87 -13.79
CA GLN A 80 -14.80 -8.95 -14.55
C GLN A 80 -15.35 -10.06 -13.62
N ARG A 81 -14.58 -10.44 -12.59
CA ARG A 81 -15.02 -11.44 -11.61
C ARG A 81 -16.18 -10.94 -10.76
N ALA A 82 -16.19 -9.67 -10.38
CA ALA A 82 -17.28 -9.06 -9.64
C ALA A 82 -18.57 -9.01 -10.47
N ASP A 83 -18.49 -8.66 -11.76
CA ASP A 83 -19.64 -8.71 -12.69
C ASP A 83 -20.25 -10.12 -12.77
N GLN A 84 -19.40 -11.15 -12.93
CA GLN A 84 -19.84 -12.55 -12.99
C GLN A 84 -20.57 -13.01 -11.73
N LYS A 85 -20.22 -12.43 -10.57
CA LYS A 85 -20.85 -12.70 -9.27
C LYS A 85 -22.07 -11.82 -8.99
N GLY A 86 -22.39 -10.86 -9.87
CA GLY A 86 -23.44 -9.88 -9.65
C GLY A 86 -23.09 -8.77 -8.65
N ASP A 87 -21.84 -8.67 -8.20
CA ASP A 87 -21.35 -7.63 -7.29
C ASP A 87 -21.05 -6.35 -8.08
N LYS A 88 -22.11 -5.60 -8.37
CA LYS A 88 -22.04 -4.38 -9.19
C LYS A 88 -21.26 -3.26 -8.50
N GLU A 89 -21.27 -3.19 -7.17
CA GLU A 89 -20.58 -2.13 -6.43
C GLU A 89 -19.07 -2.27 -6.53
N HIS A 90 -18.56 -3.49 -6.31
CA HIS A 90 -17.15 -3.80 -6.45
C HIS A 90 -16.67 -3.59 -7.90
N ALA A 91 -17.41 -4.11 -8.88
CA ALA A 91 -17.08 -3.92 -10.30
C ALA A 91 -17.00 -2.44 -10.67
N MET A 92 -17.93 -1.61 -10.18
CA MET A 92 -17.91 -0.16 -10.44
C MET A 92 -16.74 0.54 -9.73
N LYS A 93 -16.36 0.10 -8.53
CA LYS A 93 -15.18 0.63 -7.81
C LYS A 93 -13.90 0.38 -8.61
N ASP A 94 -13.68 -0.83 -9.10
CA ASP A 94 -12.46 -1.17 -9.86
C ASP A 94 -12.41 -0.49 -11.23
N ARG A 95 -13.54 -0.43 -11.95
CA ARG A 95 -13.63 0.34 -13.20
C ARG A 95 -13.31 1.83 -13.01
N ARG A 96 -13.72 2.42 -11.87
CA ARG A 96 -13.34 3.80 -11.53
C ARG A 96 -11.82 3.95 -11.34
N GLN A 97 -11.14 2.94 -10.78
CA GLN A 97 -9.68 2.97 -10.65
C GLN A 97 -8.98 2.84 -12.01
N LEU A 98 -9.43 1.93 -12.87
CA LEU A 98 -8.93 1.77 -14.25
C LEU A 98 -9.01 3.08 -15.03
N LYS A 99 -10.18 3.73 -15.04
CA LYS A 99 -10.36 5.01 -15.71
C LYS A 99 -9.48 6.11 -15.17
N ARG A 100 -9.25 6.11 -13.86
CA ARG A 100 -8.47 7.16 -13.20
C ARG A 100 -6.96 7.00 -13.38
N PHE A 101 -6.46 5.77 -13.40
CA PHE A 101 -5.03 5.50 -13.27
C PHE A 101 -4.42 4.69 -14.43
N CYS A 102 -5.24 4.09 -15.28
CA CYS A 102 -4.80 3.21 -16.36
C CYS A 102 -5.19 3.73 -17.77
N ASN A 103 -5.89 4.87 -17.85
CA ASN A 103 -6.40 5.45 -19.11
C ASN A 103 -7.36 4.54 -19.88
N GLU A 104 -8.20 3.79 -19.16
CA GLU A 104 -9.15 2.80 -19.69
C GLU A 104 -10.60 3.04 -19.29
#